data_AF-Q71HV5-F1
#
_entry.id   AF-Q71HV5-F1
#
_cell.length_a   1.000
_cell.length_b   1.000
_cell.length_c   1.000
_cell.angle_alpha   90.00
_cell.angle_beta   90.00
_cell.angle_gamma   90.00
#
_symmetry.space_group_name_H-M   'P 1'
#
loop_
_entity.id
_entity.type
_entity.pdbx_description
1 polymer ?
#
loop_
_entity_poly.entity_id
_entity_poly.type
_entity_poly.pdbx_seq_one_letter_code
_entity_poly.pdbx_strand_id
1 'polypeptide(L)' 'LQEPKYTVDESRKHDATYSAPMHVTLKLTNHETGEIKTQDVFFGDLPLMTKSGSFIVNGAERVIVSQLVRSP' A
#
# COMPACT_ATOMS: atom_id res chain seq x y z
N LEU A 1 -4.24 2.47 -7.33
CA LEU A 1 -3.73 1.21 -6.77
C LEU A 1 -3.84 0.15 -7.85
N GLN A 2 -2.80 -0.64 -8.05
CA GLN A 2 -2.86 -1.78 -8.97
C GLN A 2 -3.58 -2.96 -8.31
N GLU A 3 -3.88 -3.99 -9.09
CA GLU A 3 -4.47 -5.21 -8.53
C GLU A 3 -3.48 -5.92 -7.58
N PRO A 4 -3.99 -6.52 -6.49
CA PRO A 4 -3.15 -7.32 -5.59
C PRO A 4 -2.48 -8.47 -6.34
N LYS A 5 -1.22 -8.74 -5.99
CA LYS A 5 -0.48 -9.87 -6.57
C LYS A 5 -1.11 -11.22 -6.25
N TYR A 6 -1.73 -11.32 -5.07
CA TYR A 6 -2.37 -12.54 -4.56
C TYR A 6 -3.75 -12.22 -4.02
N THR A 7 -4.63 -13.21 -4.08
CA THR A 7 -5.88 -13.20 -3.30
C THR A 7 -5.58 -13.40 -1.81
N VAL A 8 -6.61 -13.23 -0.96
CA VAL A 8 -6.49 -13.45 0.49
C VAL A 8 -6.01 -14.87 0.81
N ASP A 9 -6.56 -15.89 0.15
CA ASP A 9 -6.23 -17.29 0.41
C ASP A 9 -4.85 -17.69 -0.11
N GLU A 10 -4.43 -17.15 -1.25
CA GLU A 10 -3.07 -17.31 -1.77
C GLU A 10 -2.05 -16.63 -0.85
N SER A 11 -2.37 -15.45 -0.33
CA SER A 11 -1.49 -14.73 0.60
C SER A 11 -1.22 -15.56 1.86
N ARG A 12 -2.24 -16.25 2.38
CA ARG A 12 -2.09 -17.21 3.50
C ARG A 12 -1.22 -18.41 3.15
N LYS A 13 -1.40 -19.00 1.96
CA LYS A 13 -0.66 -20.20 1.52
C LYS A 13 0.82 -19.92 1.20
N HIS A 14 1.14 -18.70 0.78
CA HIS A 14 2.48 -18.32 0.32
C HIS A 14 3.28 -17.52 1.35
N ASP A 15 2.82 -17.44 2.61
CA ASP A 15 3.43 -16.59 3.63
C ASP A 15 3.59 -15.13 3.18
N ALA A 16 2.69 -14.66 2.33
CA ALA A 16 2.73 -13.35 1.70
C ALA A 16 1.76 -12.35 2.37
N THR A 17 1.95 -11.06 2.09
CA THR A 17 1.03 -10.01 2.52
C THR A 17 -0.01 -9.76 1.44
N TYR A 18 -1.28 -9.68 1.82
CA TYR A 18 -2.35 -9.28 0.90
C TYR A 18 -2.28 -7.76 0.69
N SER A 19 -1.60 -7.35 -0.37
CA SER A 19 -1.32 -5.94 -0.68
C SER A 19 -1.41 -5.64 -2.17
N ALA A 20 -1.67 -4.37 -2.47
CA ALA A 20 -1.69 -3.81 -3.82
C ALA A 20 -0.51 -2.87 -4.04
N PRO A 21 0.22 -2.97 -5.16
CA PRO A 21 1.26 -2.00 -5.52
C PRO A 21 0.67 -0.59 -5.70
N MET A 22 1.26 0.38 -5.03
CA MET A 22 0.91 1.80 -5.14
C MET A 22 1.97 2.53 -5.95
N HIS A 23 1.53 3.14 -7.05
CA HIS A 23 2.32 4.07 -7.84
C HIS A 23 1.77 5.47 -7.64
N VAL A 24 2.66 6.45 -7.57
CA VAL A 24 2.33 7.87 -7.41
C VAL A 24 2.96 8.63 -8.56
N THR A 25 2.15 9.44 -9.24
CA THR A 25 2.61 10.37 -10.27
C THR A 25 3.23 11.58 -9.60
N LEU A 26 4.55 11.75 -9.76
CA LEU A 26 5.30 12.88 -9.27
C LEU A 26 5.59 13.86 -10.40
N LYS A 27 5.59 15.15 -10.06
CA LYS A 27 5.97 16.23 -10.97
C LYS A 27 7.17 16.97 -10.38
N LEU A 28 8.31 16.90 -11.06
CA LEU A 28 9.51 17.67 -10.76
C LEU A 28 9.53 18.92 -11.64
N THR A 29 9.59 20.09 -11.02
CA THR A 29 9.75 21.37 -11.71
C THR A 29 11.17 21.89 -11.44
N ASN A 30 11.96 22.06 -12.49
CA ASN A 30 13.25 22.75 -12.41
C ASN A 30 13.02 24.25 -12.60
N HIS A 31 13.32 25.04 -11.57
CA HIS A 31 13.10 26.50 -11.59
C HIS A 31 14.19 27.29 -12.33
N GLU A 32 15.36 26.70 -12.58
CA GLU A 32 16.46 27.34 -13.32
C GLU A 32 16.28 27.16 -14.82
N THR A 33 15.84 25.98 -15.27
CA THR A 33 15.65 25.65 -16.68
C THR A 33 14.20 25.79 -17.15
N GLY A 34 13.23 25.85 -16.22
CA GLY A 34 11.80 25.80 -16.52
C GLY A 34 11.28 24.41 -16.91
N GLU A 35 12.14 23.38 -16.89
CA GLU A 35 11.79 22.02 -17.27
C GLU A 35 10.83 21.38 -16.27
N ILE A 36 9.79 20.72 -16.78
CA ILE A 36 8.84 19.95 -15.99
C ILE A 36 8.94 18.49 -16.40
N LYS A 37 9.26 17.61 -15.44
CA LYS A 37 9.27 16.16 -15.62
C LYS A 37 8.15 15.53 -14.80
N THR A 38 7.34 14.72 -15.45
CA THR A 38 6.31 13.90 -14.80
C THR A 38 6.77 12.45 -14.84
N GLN A 39 6.69 11.75 -13.70
CA GLN A 39 7.09 10.36 -13.60
C GLN A 39 6.14 9.60 -12.69
N ASP A 40 5.73 8.40 -13.13
CA ASP A 40 5.06 7.43 -12.27
C ASP A 40 6.11 6.62 -11.52
N VAL A 41 6.07 6.71 -10.19
CA VAL A 41 7.05 6.08 -9.31
C VAL A 41 6.36 5.04 -8.44
N PHE A 42 6.96 3.85 -8.33
CA PHE A 42 6.53 2.86 -7.35
C PHE A 42 6.82 3.40 -5.95
N PHE A 43 5.76 3.57 -5.16
CA PHE A 43 5.85 4.14 -3.82
C PHE A 43 5.88 3.07 -2.73
N GLY A 44 5.33 1.89 -3.01
CA GLY A 44 5.33 0.75 -2.10
C GLY A 44 4.09 -0.12 -2.25
N ASP A 45 4.02 -1.19 -1.47
CA ASP A 45 2.86 -2.06 -1.38
C ASP A 45 1.93 -1.61 -0.24
N LEU A 46 0.65 -1.40 -0.57
CA LEU A 46 -0.36 -1.02 0.41
C LEU A 46 -1.13 -2.27 0.88
N PRO A 47 -1.08 -2.64 2.17
CA PRO A 47 -1.88 -3.73 2.71
C PRO A 47 -3.37 -3.46 2.54
N LEU A 48 -4.11 -4.46 2.05
CA LEU A 48 -5.54 -4.36 1.84
C LEU A 48 -6.33 -5.06 2.94
N MET A 49 -7.48 -4.47 3.27
CA MET A 49 -8.40 -5.02 4.25
C MET A 49 -9.24 -6.15 3.62
N THR A 50 -9.42 -7.23 4.37
CA THR A 50 -10.34 -8.32 4.02
C THR A 50 -11.79 -7.89 4.24
N LYS A 51 -12.76 -8.69 3.76
CA LYS A 51 -14.19 -8.45 4.03
C LYS A 51 -14.56 -8.51 5.52
N SER A 52 -13.74 -9.18 6.35
CA SER A 52 -13.94 -9.29 7.80
C SER A 52 -13.30 -8.14 8.59
N GLY A 53 -12.65 -7.18 7.94
CA GLY A 53 -11.99 -6.06 8.63
C GLY A 53 -10.58 -6.36 9.16
N SER A 54 -9.99 -7.48 8.75
CA SER A 54 -8.62 -7.88 9.09
C SER A 54 -7.65 -7.63 7.94
N PHE A 55 -6.37 -7.93 8.15
CA PHE A 55 -5.30 -7.88 7.16
C PHE A 55 -4.56 -9.21 7.13
N ILE A 56 -4.07 -9.63 5.97
CA ILE A 56 -3.11 -10.76 5.87
C ILE A 56 -1.71 -10.18 5.75
N VAL A 57 -0.86 -10.45 6.72
CA VAL A 57 0.52 -9.93 6.78
C VAL A 57 1.46 -11.09 7.04
N ASN A 58 2.34 -11.38 6.07
CA ASN A 58 3.24 -12.54 6.07
C ASN A 58 2.48 -13.85 6.35
N GLY A 59 1.41 -14.11 5.59
CA GLY A 59 0.57 -15.31 5.72
C GLY A 59 -0.41 -15.32 6.90
N ALA A 60 -0.19 -14.50 7.93
CA ALA A 60 -1.00 -14.48 9.14
C ALA A 60 -2.09 -13.41 9.11
N GLU A 61 -3.25 -13.74 9.66
CA GLU A 61 -4.33 -12.78 9.85
C GLU A 61 -4.05 -11.87 11.06
N ARG A 62 -4.11 -10.55 10.84
CA ARG A 62 -3.82 -9.51 11.83
C ARG A 62 -4.93 -8.46 11.83
N VAL A 63 -5.11 -7.83 12.99
CA VAL A 63 -6.07 -6.74 13.18
C VAL A 63 -5.33 -5.54 13.74
N ILE A 64 -5.66 -4.36 13.23
CA ILE A 64 -5.19 -3.09 13.79
C ILE A 64 -6.27 -2.58 14.75
N VAL A 65 -5.86 -2.28 15.98
CA VAL A 65 -6.76 -1.79 17.03
C VAL A 65 -6.64 -0.28 17.17
N SER A 66 -7.78 0.41 17.12
CA SER A 66 -7.83 1.85 17.38
C SER A 66 -7.40 2.14 18.81
N GLN A 67 -6.41 3.01 18.98
CA GLN A 67 -5.97 3.48 20.29
C GLN A 67 -6.76 4.73 20.67
N LEU A 68 -7.22 4.80 21.92
CA LEU A 68 -7.78 6.02 22.50
C LEU A 68 -6.63 6.91 22.96
N VAL A 69 -6.42 8.02 22.24
CA VAL A 69 -5.41 9.03 22.58
C VAL A 69 -6.07 10.39 22.74
N ARG A 70 -5.54 11.22 23.65
CA ARG A 70 -5.98 12.61 23.77
C ARG A 70 -5.47 13.41 22.57
N SER A 71 -6.26 14.39 22.12
CA SER A 71 -5.77 15.33 21.10
C SER A 71 -4.49 16.01 21.58
N PRO A 72 -3.52 16.26 20.68
CA PRO A 72 -2.25 16.92 21.03
C PRO A 72 -2.44 18.27 21.71
#